data_AF-A0A2R8BFZ9-F1
#
_entry.id   AF-A0A2R8BFZ9-F1
#
_cell.length_a   1.000
_cell.length_b   1.000
_cell.length_c   1.000
_cell.angle_alpha   90.00
_cell.angle_beta   90.00
_cell.angle_gamma   90.00
#
_symmetry.space_group_name_H-M   'P 1'
#
loop_
_entity.id
_entity.type
_entity.pdbx_description
1 polymer ?
#
loop_
_entity_poly.entity_id
_entity_poly.type
_entity_poly.pdbx_seq_one_letter_code
_entity_poly.pdbx_strand_id
1 'polypeptide(L)'
;MKRQDMIFALLTGFVLWGSPLHAQEHGTMCSLRAAGPQDCIRPAFFAFDTCQQIENTARRYGLDAGFFARLLWQESRFDPNALSPAGAQGIAQFMPGTAKQRNLPDSYNPAQAIERSAQYLGVLQRTYGNAGLAAVAYNGGERRADGFTQDGKGLARETVNYVQIITGLTAETWRDTPPKTHDFRLNGAQPFLAACVNMAKNRTYTKYKQPEPALKKWGAQLAFGATKSEAKQNLRRLTSRCKSLVAQEKIDYLTIKSRAARTGSYVMARVGRSSQKAAAQLCKSVRDKGCICRVYSNKG
;
A
#
# COMPACT_ATOMS: atom_id res chain seq x y z
N MET A 1 59.01 15.25 -50.09
CA MET A 1 58.06 16.37 -49.94
C MET A 1 56.70 15.80 -49.57
N LYS A 2 56.33 15.91 -48.28
CA LYS A 2 54.99 15.85 -47.63
C LYS A 2 53.87 14.88 -48.11
N ARG A 3 53.36 14.14 -47.10
CA ARG A 3 51.94 13.74 -46.82
C ARG A 3 51.37 12.60 -47.69
N GLN A 4 50.65 11.61 -47.17
CA GLN A 4 49.65 11.61 -46.10
C GLN A 4 49.40 10.16 -45.61
N ASP A 5 49.58 9.91 -44.31
CA ASP A 5 49.07 8.69 -43.65
C ASP A 5 47.57 8.85 -43.39
N MET A 6 46.77 7.91 -43.93
CA MET A 6 45.33 7.91 -43.83
C MET A 6 44.91 7.09 -42.61
N ILE A 7 44.72 7.76 -41.46
CA ILE A 7 44.19 7.14 -40.23
C ILE A 7 42.68 6.95 -40.40
N PHE A 8 42.25 5.69 -40.47
CA PHE A 8 40.83 5.29 -40.36
C PHE A 8 40.40 5.42 -38.89
N ALA A 9 39.65 6.47 -38.56
CA ALA A 9 38.99 6.60 -37.26
C ALA A 9 37.65 5.83 -37.29
N LEU A 10 37.63 4.66 -36.66
CA LEU A 10 36.41 3.90 -36.36
C LEU A 10 35.63 4.63 -35.25
N LEU A 11 34.59 5.38 -35.64
CA LEU A 11 33.58 5.91 -34.72
C LEU A 11 32.65 4.77 -34.28
N THR A 12 32.96 4.13 -33.15
CA THR A 12 32.02 3.26 -32.45
C THR A 12 30.96 4.11 -31.75
N GLY A 13 29.82 4.28 -32.41
CA GLY A 13 28.63 4.90 -31.82
C GLY A 13 28.07 4.02 -30.69
N PHE A 14 28.31 4.41 -29.43
CA PHE A 14 27.60 3.87 -28.28
C PHE A 14 26.15 4.37 -28.33
N VAL A 15 25.23 3.55 -28.85
CA VAL A 15 23.80 3.79 -28.70
C VAL A 15 23.43 3.47 -27.26
N LEU A 16 23.29 4.50 -26.43
CA LEU A 16 22.69 4.39 -25.10
C LEU A 16 21.22 3.96 -25.27
N TRP A 17 20.95 2.67 -25.13
CA TRP A 17 19.59 2.16 -24.96
C TRP A 17 19.10 2.64 -23.59
N GLY A 18 18.48 3.82 -23.57
CA GLY A 18 17.69 4.26 -22.43
C GLY A 18 16.63 3.21 -22.14
N SER A 19 16.73 2.53 -20.99
CA SER A 19 15.70 1.58 -20.56
C SER A 19 14.36 2.31 -20.54
N PRO A 20 13.28 1.72 -21.07
CA PRO A 20 11.98 2.36 -21.01
C PRO A 20 11.62 2.53 -19.54
N LEU A 21 11.45 3.78 -19.11
CA LEU A 21 10.75 4.16 -17.88
C LEU A 21 9.37 3.50 -17.95
N HIS A 22 9.25 2.28 -17.43
CA HIS A 22 7.98 1.60 -17.30
C HIS A 22 7.11 2.49 -16.41
N ALA A 23 6.08 3.09 -16.99
CA ALA A 23 5.10 3.86 -16.24
C ALA A 23 4.55 2.94 -15.13
N GLN A 24 4.89 3.25 -13.89
CA GLN A 24 4.53 2.43 -12.73
C GLN A 24 3.01 2.30 -12.66
N GLU A 25 2.50 1.08 -12.48
CA GLU A 25 1.06 0.80 -12.41
C GLU A 25 0.40 1.73 -11.38
N HIS A 26 -0.71 2.36 -11.76
CA HIS A 26 -1.45 3.26 -10.88
C HIS A 26 -1.83 2.54 -9.58
N GLY A 27 -1.49 3.14 -8.44
CA GLY A 27 -1.75 2.56 -7.12
C GLY A 27 -0.64 1.65 -6.58
N THR A 28 0.49 1.52 -7.29
CA THR A 28 1.69 0.90 -6.72
C THR A 28 2.17 1.67 -5.50
N MET A 29 2.38 0.97 -4.39
CA MET A 29 2.85 1.54 -3.15
C MET A 29 4.24 0.97 -2.81
N CYS A 30 5.21 1.83 -2.54
CA CYS A 30 6.59 1.44 -2.28
C CYS A 30 7.02 1.74 -0.85
N SER A 31 7.95 0.91 -0.36
CA SER A 31 8.66 1.11 0.90
C SER A 31 9.54 2.36 0.85
N LEU A 32 9.75 2.99 2.01
CA LEU A 32 10.67 4.12 2.14
C LEU A 32 12.04 3.60 2.58
N ARG A 33 13.06 3.83 1.76
CA ARG A 33 14.45 3.48 2.07
C ARG A 33 15.39 4.62 1.74
N ALA A 34 16.31 4.90 2.66
CA ALA A 34 17.39 5.87 2.45
C ALA A 34 18.47 5.32 1.51
N ALA A 35 18.68 4.00 1.50
CA ALA A 35 19.63 3.32 0.62
C ALA A 35 19.16 1.89 0.29
N GLY A 36 19.50 1.43 -0.93
CA GLY A 36 19.16 0.10 -1.45
C GLY A 36 17.84 0.05 -2.22
N PRO A 37 17.54 -1.11 -2.86
CA PRO A 37 16.33 -1.27 -3.67
C PRO A 37 15.07 -1.15 -2.80
N GLN A 38 14.09 -0.37 -3.30
CA GLN A 38 12.77 -0.28 -2.69
C GLN A 38 11.92 -1.47 -3.11
N ASP A 39 11.27 -2.09 -2.13
CA ASP A 39 10.22 -3.07 -2.39
C ASP A 39 8.91 -2.33 -2.67
N CYS A 40 8.22 -2.69 -3.76
CA CYS A 40 6.98 -2.06 -4.21
C CYS A 40 5.89 -3.12 -4.40
N ILE A 41 4.67 -2.80 -3.96
CA ILE A 41 3.49 -3.66 -4.08
C ILE A 41 2.57 -3.08 -5.15
N ARG A 42 2.43 -3.81 -6.25
CA ARG A 42 1.51 -3.47 -7.36
C ARG A 42 0.13 -4.05 -7.09
N PRO A 43 -0.97 -3.30 -7.36
CA PRO A 43 -2.32 -3.83 -7.17
C PRO A 43 -2.58 -5.13 -7.95
N ALA A 44 -2.16 -5.22 -9.22
CA ALA A 44 -2.36 -6.42 -10.03
C ALA A 44 -1.59 -7.66 -9.51
N PHE A 45 -0.51 -7.45 -8.76
CA PHE A 45 0.38 -8.52 -8.24
C PHE A 45 0.42 -8.55 -6.72
N PHE A 46 -0.60 -8.01 -6.04
CA PHE A 46 -0.58 -7.75 -4.61
C PHE A 46 -0.08 -8.94 -3.77
N ALA A 47 -0.64 -10.14 -4.01
CA ALA A 47 -0.26 -11.34 -3.25
C ALA A 47 1.22 -11.72 -3.45
N PHE A 48 1.70 -11.67 -4.69
CA PHE A 48 3.09 -12.01 -5.01
C PHE A 48 4.05 -10.97 -4.45
N ASP A 49 3.83 -9.69 -4.74
CA ASP A 49 4.71 -8.61 -4.30
C ASP A 49 4.75 -8.48 -2.77
N THR A 50 3.61 -8.66 -2.09
CA THR A 50 3.54 -8.69 -0.62
C THR A 50 4.40 -9.83 -0.05
N CYS A 51 4.23 -11.06 -0.56
CA CYS A 51 4.99 -12.21 -0.08
C CYS A 51 6.49 -12.09 -0.40
N GLN A 52 6.86 -11.59 -1.58
CA GLN A 52 8.24 -11.31 -1.92
C GLN A 52 8.85 -10.28 -0.97
N GLN A 53 8.12 -9.19 -0.66
CA GLN A 53 8.59 -8.19 0.28
C GLN A 53 8.74 -8.76 1.69
N ILE A 54 7.81 -9.59 2.16
CA ILE A 54 7.90 -10.28 3.46
C ILE A 54 9.19 -11.10 3.53
N GLU A 55 9.51 -11.89 2.51
CA GLU A 55 10.74 -12.68 2.45
C GLU A 55 12.00 -11.79 2.49
N ASN A 56 12.03 -10.74 1.66
CA ASN A 56 13.16 -9.83 1.55
C ASN A 56 13.43 -9.09 2.87
N THR A 57 12.36 -8.60 3.50
CA THR A 57 12.45 -7.81 4.74
C THR A 57 12.73 -8.69 5.95
N ALA A 58 12.14 -9.90 6.03
CA ALA A 58 12.47 -10.87 7.07
C ALA A 58 13.97 -11.18 7.06
N ARG A 59 14.52 -11.51 5.87
CA ARG A 59 15.97 -11.74 5.70
C ARG A 59 16.79 -10.53 6.14
N ARG A 60 16.38 -9.32 5.76
CA ARG A 60 17.10 -8.07 6.07
C ARG A 60 17.18 -7.78 7.57
N TYR A 61 16.14 -8.13 8.32
CA TYR A 61 16.05 -7.82 9.75
C TYR A 61 16.30 -9.02 10.68
N GLY A 62 16.74 -10.16 10.12
CA GLY A 62 17.11 -11.35 10.87
C GLY A 62 15.91 -12.11 11.44
N LEU A 63 14.79 -12.13 10.71
CA LEU A 63 13.56 -12.82 11.06
C LEU A 63 13.39 -14.08 10.21
N ASP A 64 12.70 -15.08 10.76
CA ASP A 64 12.13 -16.13 9.94
C ASP A 64 10.94 -15.59 9.12
N ALA A 65 10.91 -15.87 7.82
CA ALA A 65 9.89 -15.35 6.91
C ALA A 65 8.50 -15.93 7.20
N GLY A 66 8.42 -17.20 7.61
CA GLY A 66 7.17 -17.85 8.00
C GLY A 66 6.60 -17.27 9.29
N PHE A 67 7.44 -17.02 10.28
CA PHE A 67 7.06 -16.30 11.50
C PHE A 67 6.48 -14.92 11.18
N PHE A 68 7.20 -14.13 10.37
CA PHE A 68 6.78 -12.79 10.02
C PHE A 68 5.50 -12.76 9.18
N ALA A 69 5.34 -13.71 8.25
CA ALA A 69 4.12 -13.88 7.47
C ALA A 69 2.91 -14.24 8.37
N ARG A 70 3.07 -15.14 9.34
CA ARG A 70 2.01 -15.50 10.29
C ARG A 70 1.61 -14.32 11.17
N LEU A 71 2.57 -13.49 11.59
CA LEU A 71 2.30 -12.25 12.31
C LEU A 71 1.41 -11.31 11.49
N LEU A 72 1.85 -10.93 10.29
CA LEU A 72 1.09 -10.02 9.41
C LEU A 72 -0.28 -10.61 9.02
N TRP A 73 -0.37 -11.94 8.90
CA TRP A 73 -1.63 -12.64 8.72
C TRP A 73 -2.54 -12.52 9.94
N GLN A 74 -2.00 -12.70 11.14
CA GLN A 74 -2.74 -12.56 12.40
C GLN A 74 -3.16 -11.11 12.68
N GLU A 75 -2.44 -10.12 12.15
CA GLU A 75 -2.82 -8.71 12.28
C GLU A 75 -4.02 -8.36 11.38
N SER A 76 -3.94 -8.68 10.09
CA SER A 76 -4.90 -8.12 9.11
C SER A 76 -5.32 -9.09 8.02
N ARG A 77 -4.79 -10.32 8.01
CA ARG A 77 -4.90 -11.26 6.88
C ARG A 77 -4.38 -10.59 5.60
N PHE A 78 -3.29 -9.84 5.76
CA PHE A 78 -2.68 -9.01 4.73
C PHE A 78 -3.58 -7.91 4.15
N ASP A 79 -4.64 -7.47 4.83
CA ASP A 79 -5.47 -6.36 4.36
C ASP A 79 -4.77 -5.00 4.61
N PRO A 80 -4.35 -4.27 3.55
CA PRO A 80 -3.69 -2.98 3.70
C PRO A 80 -4.62 -1.89 4.23
N ASN A 81 -5.95 -2.10 4.22
CA ASN A 81 -6.95 -1.14 4.65
C ASN A 81 -7.56 -1.46 6.03
N ALA A 82 -7.04 -2.48 6.72
CA ALA A 82 -7.58 -2.91 8.00
C ALA A 82 -7.57 -1.76 9.03
N LEU A 83 -8.66 -1.62 9.78
CA LEU A 83 -8.80 -0.69 10.90
C LEU A 83 -9.46 -1.43 12.06
N SER A 84 -8.75 -1.61 13.17
CA SER A 84 -9.33 -2.22 14.35
C SER A 84 -10.26 -1.25 15.11
N PRO A 85 -11.16 -1.75 15.97
CA PRO A 85 -11.97 -0.91 16.86
C PRO A 85 -11.12 -0.02 17.78
N ALA A 86 -9.92 -0.45 18.14
CA ALA A 86 -8.97 0.31 18.96
C ALA A 86 -8.17 1.34 18.14
N GLY A 87 -8.28 1.34 16.81
CA GLY A 87 -7.61 2.28 15.92
C GLY A 87 -6.27 1.79 15.35
N ALA A 88 -5.97 0.49 15.41
CA ALA A 88 -4.79 -0.09 14.76
C ALA A 88 -4.97 -0.13 13.23
N GLN A 89 -3.93 0.19 12.48
CA GLN A 89 -4.05 0.54 11.05
C GLN A 89 -3.21 -0.34 10.13
N GLY A 90 -3.83 -0.72 9.01
CA GLY A 90 -3.21 -1.34 7.85
C GLY A 90 -2.70 -2.76 8.07
N ILE A 91 -1.84 -3.19 7.16
CA ILE A 91 -1.43 -4.60 7.03
C ILE A 91 -0.75 -5.16 8.29
N ALA A 92 -0.05 -4.30 9.02
CA ALA A 92 0.72 -4.64 10.21
C ALA A 92 0.08 -4.11 11.51
N GLN A 93 -1.15 -3.56 11.42
CA GLN A 93 -1.94 -3.05 12.54
C GLN A 93 -1.15 -2.14 13.50
N PHE A 94 -0.41 -1.18 12.96
CA PHE A 94 0.26 -0.19 13.80
C PHE A 94 -0.78 0.71 14.49
N MET A 95 -0.66 0.84 15.82
CA MET A 95 -1.32 1.93 16.55
C MET A 95 -0.71 3.28 16.12
N PRO A 96 -1.50 4.38 16.01
CA PRO A 96 -0.99 5.67 15.54
C PRO A 96 0.21 6.20 16.35
N GLY A 97 0.18 6.01 17.68
CA GLY A 97 1.31 6.38 18.55
C GLY A 97 2.58 5.58 18.23
N THR A 98 2.44 4.27 18.02
CA THR A 98 3.56 3.39 17.63
C THR A 98 4.09 3.73 16.25
N ALA A 99 3.21 3.99 15.27
CA ALA A 99 3.61 4.41 13.92
C ALA A 99 4.48 5.68 13.97
N LYS A 100 4.08 6.67 14.79
CA LYS A 100 4.86 7.89 15.02
C LYS A 100 6.21 7.59 15.66
N GLN A 101 6.25 6.79 16.73
CA GLN A 101 7.50 6.41 17.40
C GLN A 101 8.46 5.64 16.49
N ARG A 102 7.93 4.86 15.53
CA ARG A 102 8.72 4.06 14.60
C ARG A 102 8.96 4.75 13.25
N ASN A 103 8.63 6.03 13.12
CA ASN A 103 8.79 6.81 11.89
C ASN A 103 8.15 6.10 10.66
N LEU A 104 6.91 5.64 10.83
CA LEU A 104 6.05 5.11 9.78
C LEU A 104 5.06 6.21 9.34
N PRO A 105 5.25 6.84 8.17
CA PRO A 105 4.41 7.95 7.72
C PRO A 105 2.99 7.53 7.36
N ASP A 106 2.83 6.37 6.74
CA ASP A 106 1.54 5.85 6.30
C ASP A 106 1.40 4.36 6.60
N SER A 107 0.62 4.03 7.63
CA SER A 107 0.30 2.65 8.02
C SER A 107 -0.56 1.92 6.98
N TYR A 108 -1.30 2.64 6.14
CA TYR A 108 -2.12 2.08 5.06
C TYR A 108 -1.32 1.81 3.79
N ASN A 109 -0.08 2.30 3.70
CA ASN A 109 0.87 1.87 2.68
C ASN A 109 1.49 0.53 3.12
N PRO A 110 1.10 -0.61 2.50
CA PRO A 110 1.56 -1.92 2.94
C PRO A 110 3.07 -2.08 2.79
N ALA A 111 3.67 -1.48 1.75
CA ALA A 111 5.11 -1.62 1.55
C ALA A 111 5.91 -0.86 2.63
N GLN A 112 5.43 0.29 3.09
CA GLN A 112 6.03 0.98 4.23
C GLN A 112 5.79 0.23 5.55
N ALA A 113 4.56 -0.24 5.77
CA ALA A 113 4.17 -0.93 6.99
C ALA A 113 4.90 -2.28 7.17
N ILE A 114 5.06 -3.08 6.11
CA ILE A 114 5.82 -4.35 6.15
C ILE A 114 7.29 -4.08 6.51
N GLU A 115 7.93 -3.11 5.84
CA GLU A 115 9.33 -2.75 6.14
C GLU A 115 9.50 -2.34 7.61
N ARG A 116 8.62 -1.47 8.11
CA ARG A 116 8.69 -0.99 9.51
C ARG A 116 8.32 -2.06 10.52
N SER A 117 7.37 -2.93 10.20
CA SER A 117 7.01 -4.06 11.06
C SER A 117 8.17 -5.04 11.19
N ALA A 118 8.82 -5.41 10.08
CA ALA A 118 10.00 -6.27 10.10
C ALA A 118 11.15 -5.66 10.90
N GLN A 119 11.43 -4.36 10.69
CA GLN A 119 12.45 -3.64 11.45
C GLN A 119 12.16 -3.68 12.95
N TYR A 120 10.92 -3.35 13.34
CA TYR A 120 10.51 -3.30 14.73
C TYR A 120 10.55 -4.69 15.38
N LEU A 121 9.97 -5.69 14.73
CA LEU A 121 9.97 -7.07 15.21
C LEU A 121 11.39 -7.64 15.35
N GLY A 122 12.30 -7.31 14.43
CA GLY A 122 13.71 -7.67 14.54
C GLY A 122 14.40 -7.03 15.75
N VAL A 123 14.06 -5.78 16.10
CA VAL A 123 14.51 -5.16 17.35
C VAL A 123 13.97 -5.93 18.55
N LEU A 124 12.67 -6.20 18.59
CA LEU A 124 12.04 -6.95 19.69
C LEU A 124 12.67 -8.35 19.86
N GLN A 125 12.92 -9.06 18.77
CA GLN A 125 13.54 -10.39 18.82
C GLN A 125 14.96 -10.35 19.39
N ARG A 126 15.73 -9.30 19.10
CA ARG A 126 17.05 -9.12 19.73
C ARG A 126 16.94 -8.72 21.19
N THR A 127 16.01 -7.83 21.53
CA THR A 127 15.80 -7.36 22.91
C THR A 127 15.36 -8.49 23.84
N TYR A 128 14.41 -9.31 23.40
CA TYR A 128 13.83 -10.40 24.21
C TYR A 128 14.43 -11.78 23.92
N GLY A 129 15.38 -11.86 22.99
CA GLY A 129 16.18 -13.07 22.72
C GLY A 129 15.51 -14.13 21.84
N ASN A 130 14.18 -14.15 21.70
CA ASN A 130 13.49 -15.12 20.85
C ASN A 130 12.19 -14.60 20.22
N ALA A 131 11.70 -15.33 19.21
CA ALA A 131 10.52 -14.97 18.42
C ALA A 131 9.22 -14.91 19.23
N GLY A 132 9.05 -15.81 20.21
CA GLY A 132 7.85 -15.82 21.03
C GLY A 132 7.74 -14.63 21.96
N LEU A 133 8.83 -14.25 22.63
CA LEU A 133 8.84 -13.05 23.47
C LEU A 133 8.78 -11.77 22.63
N ALA A 134 9.33 -11.78 21.41
CA ALA A 134 9.10 -10.70 20.45
C ALA A 134 7.62 -10.56 20.08
N ALA A 135 6.90 -11.68 19.89
CA ALA A 135 5.47 -11.69 19.64
C ALA A 135 4.66 -11.13 20.83
N VAL A 136 5.05 -11.48 22.07
CA VAL A 136 4.48 -10.89 23.29
C VAL A 136 4.65 -9.38 23.27
N ALA A 137 5.84 -8.88 22.97
CA ALA A 137 6.12 -7.45 22.95
C ALA A 137 5.42 -6.72 21.79
N TYR A 138 5.26 -7.36 20.63
CA TYR A 138 4.59 -6.76 19.48
C TYR A 138 3.09 -6.54 19.74
N ASN A 139 2.38 -7.58 20.22
CA ASN A 139 0.94 -7.51 20.49
C ASN A 139 0.62 -6.88 21.86
N GLY A 140 1.32 -7.30 22.92
CA GLY A 140 1.09 -6.85 24.30
C GLY A 140 1.77 -5.52 24.65
N GLY A 141 2.77 -5.10 23.87
CA GLY A 141 3.64 -3.96 24.16
C GLY A 141 4.84 -4.34 25.06
N GLU A 142 5.96 -3.64 24.87
CA GLU A 142 7.24 -3.89 25.54
C GLU A 142 7.10 -3.95 27.07
N ARG A 143 6.40 -2.99 27.70
CA ARG A 143 6.16 -3.00 29.16
C ARG A 143 5.47 -4.28 29.66
N ARG A 144 4.58 -4.88 28.87
CA ARG A 144 3.95 -6.16 29.26
C ARG A 144 4.91 -7.33 29.10
N ALA A 145 5.73 -7.31 28.05
CA ALA A 145 6.78 -8.30 27.87
C ALA A 145 7.83 -8.22 28.98
N ASP A 146 8.23 -7.03 29.42
CA ASP A 146 9.15 -6.84 30.55
C ASP A 146 8.55 -7.44 31.83
N GLY A 147 7.30 -7.10 32.17
CA GLY A 147 6.64 -7.67 33.34
C GLY A 147 6.47 -9.20 33.27
N PHE A 148 6.23 -9.76 32.09
CA PHE A 148 6.10 -11.21 31.90
C PHE A 148 7.44 -11.94 32.05
N THR A 149 8.54 -11.32 31.62
CA THR A 149 9.88 -11.91 31.61
C THR A 149 10.64 -11.70 32.91
N GLN A 150 10.45 -10.55 33.58
CA GLN A 150 11.21 -10.16 34.78
C GLN A 150 10.43 -10.34 36.07
N ASP A 151 9.14 -10.00 36.06
CA ASP A 151 8.32 -9.93 37.29
C ASP A 151 7.38 -11.13 37.46
N GLY A 152 7.36 -12.07 36.49
CA GLY A 152 6.42 -13.20 36.47
C GLY A 152 4.95 -12.79 36.32
N LYS A 153 4.66 -11.56 35.87
CA LYS A 153 3.30 -11.07 35.66
C LYS A 153 2.61 -11.83 34.54
N GLY A 154 1.32 -12.12 34.69
CA GLY A 154 0.52 -12.76 33.65
C GLY A 154 0.32 -11.89 32.41
N LEU A 155 -0.03 -12.54 31.29
CA LEU A 155 -0.37 -11.88 30.03
C LEU A 155 -1.89 -11.77 29.85
N ALA A 156 -2.32 -10.80 29.04
CA ALA A 156 -3.70 -10.75 28.59
C ALA A 156 -4.01 -11.97 27.72
N ARG A 157 -5.23 -12.51 27.80
CA ARG A 157 -5.65 -13.68 27.03
C ARG A 157 -5.48 -13.51 25.52
N GLU A 158 -5.69 -12.29 25.02
CA GLU A 158 -5.42 -11.95 23.63
C GLU A 158 -3.97 -12.22 23.24
N THR A 159 -3.01 -11.77 24.06
CA THR A 159 -1.58 -11.95 23.81
C THR A 159 -1.15 -13.40 23.93
N VAL A 160 -1.68 -14.14 24.91
CA VAL A 160 -1.44 -15.60 25.04
C VAL A 160 -1.85 -16.32 23.76
N ASN A 161 -3.09 -16.08 23.31
CA ASN A 161 -3.61 -16.68 22.08
C ASN A 161 -2.81 -16.25 20.85
N TYR A 162 -2.43 -14.98 20.78
CA TYR A 162 -1.66 -14.41 19.67
C TYR A 162 -0.33 -15.14 19.49
N VAL A 163 0.44 -15.31 20.57
CA VAL A 163 1.74 -16.01 20.54
C VAL A 163 1.56 -17.46 20.09
N GLN A 164 0.55 -18.15 20.63
CA GLN A 164 0.28 -19.54 20.27
C GLN A 164 -0.14 -19.68 18.81
N ILE A 165 -0.94 -18.76 18.27
CA ILE A 165 -1.37 -18.80 16.87
C ILE A 165 -0.19 -18.63 15.92
N ILE A 166 0.71 -17.66 16.17
CA ILE A 166 1.75 -17.34 15.19
C ILE A 166 3.01 -18.19 15.35
N THR A 167 3.27 -18.69 16.57
CA THR A 167 4.44 -19.52 16.84
C THR A 167 4.11 -21.00 16.96
N GLY A 168 2.91 -21.38 17.39
CA GLY A 168 2.56 -22.77 17.71
C GLY A 168 2.95 -23.21 19.12
N LEU A 169 3.59 -22.34 19.92
CA LEU A 169 3.95 -22.61 21.32
C LEU A 169 3.38 -21.52 22.24
N THR A 170 3.23 -21.80 23.53
CA THR A 170 2.76 -20.81 24.51
C THR A 170 3.85 -19.80 24.84
N ALA A 171 3.45 -18.64 25.36
CA ALA A 171 4.40 -17.62 25.81
C ALA A 171 5.31 -18.14 26.93
N GLU A 172 4.77 -18.99 27.81
CA GLU A 172 5.49 -19.64 28.90
C GLU A 172 6.56 -20.60 28.37
N THR A 173 6.25 -21.42 27.35
CA THR A 173 7.28 -22.25 26.70
C THR A 173 8.42 -21.39 26.16
N TRP A 174 8.11 -20.26 25.51
CA TRP A 174 9.13 -19.34 25.00
C TRP A 174 9.94 -18.62 26.07
N ARG A 175 9.41 -18.46 27.28
CA ARG A 175 10.10 -17.85 28.41
C ARG A 175 10.96 -18.87 29.16
N ASP A 176 10.37 -20.01 29.50
CA ASP A 176 10.92 -20.94 30.49
C ASP A 176 11.74 -22.06 29.84
N THR A 177 11.31 -22.53 28.66
CA THR A 177 11.93 -23.66 27.95
C THR A 177 11.97 -23.44 26.42
N PRO A 178 12.56 -22.32 25.94
CA PRO A 178 12.54 -22.00 24.52
C PRO A 178 13.26 -23.08 23.70
N PRO A 179 12.67 -23.54 22.58
CA PRO A 179 13.32 -24.53 21.73
C PRO A 179 14.58 -23.94 21.09
N LYS A 180 15.64 -24.75 20.96
CA LYS A 180 16.87 -24.34 20.25
C LYS A 180 16.62 -24.02 18.78
N THR A 181 15.69 -24.74 18.17
CA THR A 181 15.26 -24.59 16.77
C THR A 181 13.75 -24.73 16.71
N HIS A 182 13.09 -23.91 15.89
CA HIS A 182 11.64 -23.96 15.74
C HIS A 182 11.24 -23.85 14.27
N ASP A 183 10.29 -24.68 13.84
CA ASP A 183 9.85 -24.72 12.45
C ASP A 183 8.70 -23.75 12.21
N PHE A 184 8.99 -22.67 11.48
CA PHE A 184 8.01 -21.64 11.11
C PHE A 184 7.49 -21.79 9.68
N ARG A 185 7.84 -22.87 8.95
CA ARG A 185 7.38 -23.08 7.57
C ARG A 185 5.85 -22.99 7.48
N LEU A 186 5.37 -22.30 6.44
CA LEU A 186 3.94 -22.04 6.27
C LEU A 186 3.17 -23.29 5.83
N ASN A 187 3.79 -24.17 5.05
CA ASN A 187 3.16 -25.40 4.55
C ASN A 187 4.20 -26.49 4.24
N GLY A 188 4.51 -27.34 5.22
CA GLY A 188 5.40 -28.49 5.05
C GLY A 188 6.74 -28.11 4.37
N ALA A 189 7.08 -28.83 3.31
CA ALA A 189 8.30 -28.60 2.52
C ALA A 189 8.16 -27.55 1.41
N GLN A 190 6.99 -26.90 1.27
CA GLN A 190 6.76 -25.94 0.20
C GLN A 190 7.66 -24.69 0.37
N PRO A 191 8.27 -24.17 -0.71
CA PRO A 191 9.03 -22.91 -0.66
C PRO A 191 8.18 -21.76 -0.11
N PHE A 192 8.80 -20.89 0.69
CA PHE A 192 8.11 -19.80 1.40
C PHE A 192 7.21 -18.98 0.49
N LEU A 193 7.76 -18.47 -0.63
CA LEU A 193 7.02 -17.59 -1.54
C LEU A 193 5.74 -18.26 -2.06
N ALA A 194 5.81 -19.53 -2.46
CA ALA A 194 4.65 -20.26 -2.97
C ALA A 194 3.62 -20.51 -1.86
N ALA A 195 4.05 -20.88 -0.65
CA ALA A 195 3.17 -21.11 0.48
C ALA A 195 2.47 -19.80 0.93
N CYS A 196 3.22 -18.70 1.01
CA CYS A 196 2.69 -17.38 1.35
C CYS A 196 1.69 -16.89 0.30
N VAL A 197 1.99 -17.05 -1.00
CA VAL A 197 1.08 -16.65 -2.08
C VAL A 197 -0.22 -17.46 -2.04
N ASN A 198 -0.14 -18.76 -1.74
CA ASN A 198 -1.34 -19.60 -1.58
C ASN A 198 -2.19 -19.12 -0.40
N MET A 199 -1.56 -18.80 0.73
CA MET A 199 -2.23 -18.19 1.88
C MET A 199 -2.91 -16.86 1.50
N ALA A 200 -2.22 -16.00 0.75
CA ALA A 200 -2.72 -14.69 0.35
C ALA A 200 -3.87 -14.75 -0.68
N LYS A 201 -3.89 -15.75 -1.58
CA LYS A 201 -4.90 -15.91 -2.65
C LYS A 201 -6.24 -16.44 -2.14
N ASN A 202 -6.23 -17.28 -1.12
CA ASN A 202 -7.43 -17.99 -0.65
C ASN A 202 -8.28 -17.18 0.34
N ARG A 203 -8.23 -15.85 0.30
CA ARG A 203 -8.89 -14.99 1.28
C ARG A 203 -9.90 -14.03 0.65
N THR A 204 -10.94 -13.71 1.40
CA THR A 204 -11.82 -12.56 1.13
C THR A 204 -11.25 -11.33 1.83
N TYR A 205 -10.92 -10.27 1.10
CA TYR A 205 -10.41 -9.02 1.69
C TYR A 205 -11.07 -7.80 1.06
N THR A 206 -11.09 -6.69 1.81
CA THR A 206 -11.53 -5.39 1.31
C THR A 206 -10.65 -5.01 0.13
N LYS A 207 -11.24 -4.79 -1.07
CA LYS A 207 -10.47 -4.47 -2.29
C LYS A 207 -9.48 -3.36 -1.98
N TYR A 208 -8.21 -3.56 -2.38
CA TYR A 208 -7.14 -2.57 -2.30
C TYR A 208 -7.68 -1.20 -2.70
N LYS A 209 -7.83 -0.28 -1.72
CA LYS A 209 -8.40 1.03 -1.99
C LYS A 209 -7.40 1.75 -2.87
N GLN A 210 -7.70 1.80 -4.17
CA GLN A 210 -6.92 2.57 -5.12
C GLN A 210 -6.74 3.96 -4.52
N PRO A 211 -5.50 4.46 -4.38
CA PRO A 211 -5.30 5.81 -3.85
C PRO A 211 -6.19 6.73 -4.67
N GLU A 212 -6.97 7.56 -3.96
CA GLU A 212 -7.85 8.48 -4.63
C GLU A 212 -6.97 9.29 -5.61
N PRO A 213 -7.40 9.45 -6.88
CA PRO A 213 -6.58 10.17 -7.86
C PRO A 213 -6.13 11.50 -7.25
N ALA A 214 -4.87 11.90 -7.46
CA ALA A 214 -4.44 13.24 -7.05
C ALA A 214 -5.25 14.28 -7.85
N LEU A 215 -6.37 14.70 -7.28
CA LEU A 215 -7.31 15.61 -7.91
C LEU A 215 -6.73 17.02 -7.86
N LYS A 216 -6.74 17.70 -9.00
CA LYS A 216 -6.43 19.13 -9.01
C LYS A 216 -7.50 19.89 -8.20
N LYS A 217 -7.11 21.00 -7.57
CA LYS A 217 -7.93 21.77 -6.59
C LYS A 217 -9.33 22.14 -7.11
N TRP A 218 -9.48 22.37 -8.40
CA TRP A 218 -10.73 22.76 -9.05
C TRP A 218 -11.10 21.80 -10.18
N GLY A 219 -12.38 21.69 -10.50
CA GLY A 219 -12.88 20.86 -11.58
C GLY A 219 -13.96 21.55 -12.41
N ALA A 220 -13.86 21.40 -13.73
CA ALA A 220 -14.94 21.72 -14.67
C ALA A 220 -15.82 20.48 -14.83
N GLN A 221 -17.01 20.50 -14.24
CA GLN A 221 -17.95 19.37 -14.25
C GLN A 221 -18.79 19.37 -15.52
N LEU A 222 -18.67 18.28 -16.27
CA LEU A 222 -19.29 18.12 -17.59
C LEU A 222 -20.50 17.18 -17.56
N ALA A 223 -20.49 16.21 -16.64
CA ALA A 223 -21.57 15.25 -16.46
C ALA A 223 -21.56 14.71 -15.03
N PHE A 224 -22.63 14.02 -14.65
CA PHE A 224 -22.74 13.28 -13.40
C PHE A 224 -23.71 12.09 -13.57
N GLY A 225 -23.75 11.19 -12.60
CA GLY A 225 -24.71 10.09 -12.53
C GLY A 225 -24.75 9.47 -11.14
N ALA A 226 -25.72 8.62 -10.84
CA ALA A 226 -25.79 7.89 -9.57
C ALA A 226 -24.66 6.85 -9.43
N THR A 227 -24.11 6.38 -10.56
CA THR A 227 -22.95 5.48 -10.60
C THR A 227 -21.86 5.99 -11.54
N LYS A 228 -20.64 5.43 -11.45
CA LYS A 228 -19.53 5.75 -12.38
C LYS A 228 -19.87 5.36 -13.82
N SER A 229 -20.62 4.27 -14.02
CA SER A 229 -21.07 3.84 -15.35
C SER A 229 -22.04 4.86 -15.96
N GLU A 230 -23.01 5.32 -15.17
CA GLU A 230 -23.98 6.32 -15.60
C GLU A 230 -23.31 7.67 -15.88
N ALA A 231 -22.39 8.12 -15.04
CA ALA A 231 -21.60 9.33 -15.29
C ALA A 231 -20.80 9.24 -16.59
N LYS A 232 -20.22 8.06 -16.90
CA LYS A 232 -19.55 7.79 -18.19
C LYS A 232 -20.54 7.85 -19.35
N GLN A 233 -21.72 7.28 -19.21
CA GLN A 233 -22.75 7.30 -20.25
C GLN A 233 -23.23 8.73 -20.52
N ASN A 234 -23.51 9.51 -19.48
CA ASN A 234 -23.92 10.91 -19.60
C ASN A 234 -22.82 11.78 -20.21
N LEU A 235 -21.54 11.52 -19.88
CA LEU A 235 -20.42 12.18 -20.55
C LEU A 235 -20.35 11.81 -22.05
N ARG A 236 -20.61 10.54 -22.40
CA ARG A 236 -20.69 10.09 -23.80
C ARG A 236 -21.89 10.71 -24.55
N ARG A 237 -22.89 11.24 -23.86
CA ARG A 237 -24.03 11.96 -24.49
C ARG A 237 -23.69 13.42 -24.84
N LEU A 238 -22.53 13.94 -24.43
CA LEU A 238 -22.07 15.25 -24.92
C LEU A 238 -22.03 15.27 -26.45
N THR A 239 -22.41 16.42 -27.02
CA THR A 239 -22.36 16.63 -28.47
C THR A 239 -20.92 16.49 -28.98
N SER A 240 -20.75 16.12 -30.25
CA SER A 240 -19.42 16.00 -30.88
C SER A 240 -18.58 17.27 -30.74
N ARG A 241 -19.23 18.45 -30.83
CA ARG A 241 -18.61 19.77 -30.65
C ARG A 241 -18.05 20.03 -29.26
N CYS A 242 -18.62 19.41 -28.23
CA CYS A 242 -18.14 19.55 -26.85
C CYS A 242 -17.15 18.47 -26.49
N LYS A 243 -17.32 17.26 -27.05
CA LYS A 243 -16.33 16.19 -26.93
C LYS A 243 -14.97 16.60 -27.49
N SER A 244 -14.92 17.31 -28.61
CA SER A 244 -13.64 17.75 -29.20
C SER A 244 -12.84 18.68 -28.27
N LEU A 245 -13.51 19.52 -27.47
CA LEU A 245 -12.86 20.42 -26.51
C LEU A 245 -12.23 19.71 -25.32
N VAL A 246 -12.61 18.45 -25.05
CA VAL A 246 -12.15 17.68 -23.89
C VAL A 246 -11.61 16.30 -24.29
N ALA A 247 -11.37 16.07 -25.58
CA ALA A 247 -10.98 14.76 -26.09
C ALA A 247 -9.61 14.29 -25.55
N GLN A 248 -8.71 15.24 -25.32
CA GLN A 248 -7.37 14.99 -24.77
C GLN A 248 -7.29 15.23 -23.26
N GLU A 249 -8.41 15.60 -22.63
CA GLU A 249 -8.44 15.90 -21.21
C GLU A 249 -8.60 14.62 -20.39
N LYS A 250 -7.86 14.53 -19.29
CA LYS A 250 -8.12 13.50 -18.28
C LYS A 250 -9.44 13.80 -17.57
N ILE A 251 -10.35 12.84 -17.62
CA ILE A 251 -11.62 12.91 -16.88
C ILE A 251 -11.44 12.25 -15.51
N ASP A 252 -11.60 13.06 -14.46
CA ASP A 252 -11.66 12.62 -13.08
C ASP A 252 -13.11 12.26 -12.71
N TYR A 253 -13.29 11.16 -11.98
CA TYR A 253 -14.59 10.72 -11.48
C TYR A 253 -14.60 10.78 -9.96
N LEU A 254 -15.40 11.69 -9.39
CA LEU A 254 -15.44 11.98 -7.96
C LEU A 254 -16.79 11.60 -7.37
N THR A 255 -16.81 10.83 -6.29
CA THR A 255 -18.04 10.53 -5.55
C THR A 255 -18.31 11.63 -4.53
N ILE A 256 -19.40 12.36 -4.69
CA ILE A 256 -19.82 13.44 -3.79
C ILE A 256 -21.09 13.01 -3.06
N LYS A 257 -21.04 12.98 -1.72
CA LYS A 257 -22.21 12.70 -0.89
C LYS A 257 -23.27 13.78 -1.11
N SER A 258 -24.52 13.35 -1.28
CA SER A 258 -25.65 14.27 -1.47
C SER A 258 -26.92 13.64 -0.95
N ARG A 259 -27.65 14.38 -0.11
CA ARG A 259 -28.98 13.96 0.36
C ARG A 259 -30.02 13.94 -0.75
N ALA A 260 -29.78 14.68 -1.84
CA ALA A 260 -30.65 14.66 -3.02
C ALA A 260 -30.45 13.39 -3.89
N ALA A 261 -29.36 12.65 -3.69
CA ALA A 261 -29.12 11.43 -4.46
C ALA A 261 -29.85 10.23 -3.83
N ARG A 262 -30.61 9.49 -4.66
CA ARG A 262 -31.29 8.25 -4.23
C ARG A 262 -30.33 7.20 -3.65
N THR A 263 -29.08 7.19 -4.12
CA THR A 263 -27.99 6.31 -3.66
C THR A 263 -27.13 6.92 -2.55
N GLY A 264 -27.51 8.10 -2.03
CA GLY A 264 -26.75 8.86 -1.03
C GLY A 264 -25.53 9.61 -1.59
N SER A 265 -25.18 9.42 -2.86
CA SER A 265 -24.08 10.14 -3.52
C SER A 265 -24.25 10.22 -5.04
N TYR A 266 -23.57 11.18 -5.67
CA TYR A 266 -23.40 11.26 -7.12
C TYR A 266 -21.95 11.05 -7.50
N VAL A 267 -21.71 10.45 -8.67
CA VAL A 267 -20.39 10.42 -9.30
C VAL A 267 -20.32 11.55 -10.33
N MET A 268 -19.42 12.50 -10.09
CA MET A 268 -19.17 13.67 -10.94
C MET A 268 -18.05 13.38 -11.93
N ALA A 269 -18.27 13.68 -13.22
CA ALA A 269 -17.23 13.65 -14.24
C ALA A 269 -16.67 15.06 -14.44
N ARG A 270 -15.41 15.28 -14.05
CA ARG A 270 -14.76 16.59 -14.05
C ARG A 270 -13.44 16.56 -14.82
N VAL A 271 -13.10 17.69 -15.44
CA VAL A 271 -11.74 17.97 -15.92
C VAL A 271 -11.02 18.80 -14.85
N GLY A 272 -9.96 18.25 -14.26
CA GLY A 272 -9.20 18.90 -13.20
C GLY A 272 -8.39 20.13 -13.67
N ARG A 273 -8.32 21.15 -12.81
CA ARG A 273 -7.53 22.39 -12.99
C ARG A 273 -6.92 22.86 -11.66
N SER A 274 -5.74 23.48 -11.74
CA SER A 274 -5.03 23.99 -10.55
C SER A 274 -5.70 25.22 -9.93
N SER A 275 -6.47 25.99 -10.71
CA SER A 275 -7.15 27.21 -10.27
C SER A 275 -8.62 27.28 -10.73
N GLN A 276 -9.42 28.05 -10.00
CA GLN A 276 -10.82 28.33 -10.34
C GLN A 276 -10.93 29.00 -11.72
N LYS A 277 -10.04 29.95 -12.00
CA LYS A 277 -9.98 30.68 -13.28
C LYS A 277 -9.79 29.73 -14.46
N ALA A 278 -8.86 28.78 -14.35
CA ALA A 278 -8.62 27.80 -15.41
C ALA A 278 -9.81 26.84 -15.61
N ALA A 279 -10.51 26.46 -14.53
CA ALA A 279 -11.75 25.68 -14.64
C ALA A 279 -12.89 26.50 -15.28
N ALA A 280 -13.00 27.77 -14.93
CA ALA A 280 -14.00 28.69 -15.49
C ALA A 280 -13.78 28.94 -16.99
N GLN A 281 -12.53 29.09 -17.42
CA GLN A 281 -12.18 29.22 -18.84
C GLN A 281 -12.62 28.00 -19.65
N LEU A 282 -12.32 26.78 -19.16
CA LEU A 282 -12.79 25.57 -19.84
C LEU A 282 -14.32 25.50 -19.88
N CYS A 283 -15.00 25.76 -18.76
CA CYS A 283 -16.46 25.76 -18.75
C CYS A 283 -17.06 26.84 -19.65
N LYS A 284 -16.40 27.98 -19.83
CA LYS A 284 -16.81 28.99 -20.80
C LYS A 284 -16.76 28.40 -22.21
N SER A 285 -15.62 27.84 -22.62
CA SER A 285 -15.48 27.23 -23.96
C SER A 285 -16.50 26.12 -24.23
N VAL A 286 -16.80 25.29 -23.22
CA VAL A 286 -17.80 24.22 -23.34
C VAL A 286 -19.22 24.79 -23.45
N ARG A 287 -19.57 25.81 -22.65
CA ARG A 287 -20.88 26.49 -22.72
C ARG A 287 -21.08 27.28 -24.00
N ASP A 288 -20.03 27.89 -24.53
CA ASP A 288 -20.04 28.59 -25.83
C ASP A 288 -20.38 27.61 -26.99
N LYS A 289 -20.22 26.29 -26.78
CA LYS A 289 -20.66 25.23 -27.71
C LYS A 289 -22.03 24.63 -27.36
N GLY A 290 -22.77 25.24 -26.42
CA GLY A 290 -24.11 24.83 -26.02
C GLY A 290 -24.17 23.69 -25.01
N CYS A 291 -23.06 23.35 -24.35
CA CYS A 291 -23.01 22.23 -23.40
C CYS A 291 -23.01 22.68 -21.94
N ILE A 292 -23.45 21.79 -21.07
CA ILE A 292 -23.48 22.03 -19.63
C ILE A 292 -22.05 21.95 -19.08
N CYS A 293 -21.64 23.00 -18.38
CA CYS A 293 -20.44 22.97 -17.55
C CYS A 293 -20.58 23.88 -16.32
N ARG A 294 -20.16 23.36 -15.16
CA ARG A 294 -20.11 24.11 -13.91
C ARG A 294 -18.77 23.91 -13.20
N VAL A 295 -18.29 24.96 -12.56
CA VAL A 295 -17.02 24.95 -11.82
C VAL A 295 -17.30 24.58 -10.38
N TYR A 296 -16.52 23.65 -9.84
CA TYR A 296 -16.57 23.26 -8.44
C TYR A 296 -15.17 23.15 -7.85
N SER A 297 -15.06 23.40 -6.54
CA SER A 297 -13.92 22.94 -5.77
C SER A 297 -13.94 21.40 -5.73
N ASN A 298 -12.77 20.78 -5.90
CA ASN A 298 -12.57 19.35 -5.66
C ASN A 298 -12.14 19.05 -4.23
N LYS A 299 -11.91 20.08 -3.41
CA LYS A 299 -11.69 19.92 -1.97
C LYS A 299 -13.04 19.67 -1.29
N GLY A 300 -13.16 18.50 -0.66
CA GLY A 300 -13.96 18.29 0.54
C GLY A 300 -13.02 18.36 1.74
#